data_AF-A0A1F4YEY6-F1
#
_entry.id   AF-A0A1F4YEY6-F1
#
_cell.length_a   1.000
_cell.length_b   1.000
_cell.length_c   1.000
_cell.angle_alpha   90.00
_cell.angle_beta   90.00
_cell.angle_gamma   90.00
#
_symmetry.space_group_name_H-M   'P 1'
#
loop_
_entity.id
_entity.type
_entity.pdbx_description
1 polymer ?
#
loop_
_entity_poly.entity_id
_entity_poly.type
_entity_poly.pdbx_seq_one_letter_code
_entity_poly.pdbx_strand_id
1 'polypeptide(L)'
;MIPIIFNIIVSLIFTTYEKTESDITFSHKAHFGDRDIECQACHKAAQSVSADDINMPGHDECSECHSVSNAPDDCGICHADPANPKGITMAEREITFSHRAHLGDNPTSDDCLSCHQGIDQLVSQLTSTEYPWVECEACHSRPAIVTALVHPPDWGHAHKFAAADDQRQSCAPCHHNESFCSDCHAGDNLVETVHDLNYRFNHGLDAKGKESQCQSCHDFETFCGDCHNQEDVIPLSHFYQVWNPRTNPGTHADFARKDIESCASCHDDQSFTCGQSGCHGDRDGIRGTDPDIHPSDFMDSEKGPWHDDPEFECFRCHTNTNRAGTRFCGYCHGENGE
;
A
#
# COMPACT_ATOMS: atom_id res chain seq x y z
N MET A 1 25.68 -56.31 26.67
CA MET A 1 24.70 -55.26 26.27
C MET A 1 24.70 -54.21 27.36
N ILE A 2 25.17 -53.01 27.04
CA ILE A 2 25.42 -51.88 27.95
C ILE A 2 24.22 -50.93 27.82
N PRO A 3 23.53 -50.52 28.90
CA PRO A 3 22.54 -49.45 28.82
C PRO A 3 23.25 -48.10 28.98
N ILE A 4 23.07 -47.24 27.98
CA ILE A 4 23.62 -45.89 27.89
C ILE A 4 22.84 -44.98 28.83
N ILE A 5 23.53 -44.42 29.83
CA ILE A 5 23.08 -43.31 30.67
C ILE A 5 23.38 -42.03 29.88
N PHE A 6 22.35 -41.41 29.30
CA PHE A 6 22.49 -40.09 28.67
C PHE A 6 22.23 -39.02 29.73
N ASN A 7 23.32 -38.51 30.32
CA ASN A 7 23.33 -37.30 31.13
C ASN A 7 22.96 -36.10 30.24
N ILE A 8 21.80 -35.50 30.47
CA ILE A 8 21.50 -34.15 29.95
C ILE A 8 21.99 -33.16 31.00
N ILE A 9 23.21 -32.66 30.79
CA ILE A 9 23.71 -31.44 31.41
C ILE A 9 22.98 -30.30 30.68
N VAL A 10 21.89 -29.81 31.27
CA VAL A 10 21.33 -28.51 30.90
C VAL A 10 22.28 -27.46 31.44
N SER A 11 23.26 -27.07 30.62
CA SER A 11 24.07 -25.88 30.86
C SER A 11 23.14 -24.68 30.88
N LEU A 12 22.99 -24.11 32.09
CA LEU A 12 22.56 -22.75 32.33
C LEU A 12 23.53 -21.80 31.63
N ILE A 13 23.26 -21.48 30.37
CA ILE A 13 23.81 -20.27 29.73
C ILE A 13 22.82 -19.16 30.08
N PHE A 14 22.98 -18.60 31.28
CA PHE A 14 22.52 -17.23 31.50
C PHE A 14 23.53 -16.34 30.78
N THR A 15 23.21 -15.95 29.55
CA THR A 15 23.85 -14.82 28.90
C THR A 15 23.66 -13.63 29.84
N THR A 16 24.74 -13.18 30.48
CA THR A 16 24.74 -11.95 31.26
C THR A 16 24.59 -10.81 30.26
N TYR A 17 23.35 -10.34 30.08
CA TYR A 17 23.05 -9.13 29.34
C TYR A 17 23.68 -7.96 30.10
N GLU A 18 24.78 -7.39 29.58
CA GLU A 18 25.38 -6.19 30.16
C GLU A 18 24.37 -5.05 30.06
N LYS A 19 23.91 -4.57 31.21
CA LYS A 19 22.99 -3.43 31.32
C LYS A 19 23.64 -2.23 30.65
N THR A 20 22.93 -1.59 29.72
CA THR A 20 23.37 -0.33 29.11
C THR A 20 23.51 0.74 30.19
N GLU A 21 24.74 1.21 30.40
CA GLU A 21 25.08 2.19 31.43
C GLU A 21 25.18 3.58 30.78
N SER A 22 24.17 4.42 30.97
CA SER A 22 24.27 5.85 30.70
C SER A 22 24.18 6.62 32.01
N ASP A 23 24.99 7.66 32.16
CA ASP A 23 24.93 8.58 33.30
C ASP A 23 24.18 9.88 32.96
N ILE A 24 23.59 9.97 31.77
CA ILE A 24 22.82 11.14 31.36
C ILE A 24 21.51 11.22 32.15
N THR A 25 21.27 12.36 32.76
CA THR A 25 20.02 12.70 33.45
C THR A 25 19.13 13.50 32.51
N PHE A 26 17.95 12.95 32.18
CA PHE A 26 17.02 13.56 31.24
C PHE A 26 15.57 13.25 31.61
N SER A 27 14.67 14.19 31.36
CA SER A 27 13.21 14.02 31.54
C SER A 27 12.48 14.31 30.23
N HIS A 28 11.86 13.27 29.67
CA HIS A 28 10.98 13.41 28.51
C HIS A 28 9.75 14.25 28.87
N LYS A 29 9.17 14.07 30.07
CA LYS A 29 8.05 14.91 30.54
C LYS A 29 8.35 16.40 30.53
N ALA A 30 9.54 16.82 30.95
CA ALA A 30 9.89 18.23 31.01
C ALA A 30 10.11 18.87 29.61
N HIS A 31 10.52 18.08 28.62
CA HIS A 31 10.84 18.55 27.27
C HIS A 31 9.65 18.38 26.31
N PHE A 32 9.06 17.19 26.27
CA PHE A 32 7.88 16.90 25.47
C PHE A 32 6.62 17.35 26.21
N GLY A 33 6.29 16.74 27.37
CA GLY A 33 4.98 16.96 28.01
C GLY A 33 4.70 18.37 28.54
N ASP A 34 5.72 19.07 29.04
CA ASP A 34 5.56 20.41 29.64
C ASP A 34 5.90 21.56 28.65
N ARG A 35 6.53 21.27 27.50
CA ARG A 35 7.06 22.27 26.55
C ARG A 35 6.71 21.99 25.08
N ASP A 36 5.98 20.91 24.80
CA ASP A 36 5.52 20.50 23.46
C ASP A 36 6.65 20.44 22.42
N ILE A 37 7.84 19.97 22.81
CA ILE A 37 8.95 19.76 21.87
C ILE A 37 8.76 18.43 21.15
N GLU A 38 8.50 18.47 19.84
CA GLU A 38 8.34 17.30 18.98
C GLU A 38 9.53 16.32 19.05
N CYS A 39 9.26 15.02 18.93
CA CYS A 39 10.26 13.96 19.07
C CYS A 39 11.42 14.10 18.06
N GLN A 40 11.10 14.58 16.86
CA GLN A 40 12.03 14.72 15.74
C GLN A 40 13.05 15.83 15.96
N ALA A 41 12.81 16.75 16.90
CA ALA A 41 13.79 17.76 17.30
C ALA A 41 15.03 17.13 17.95
N CYS A 42 14.91 15.93 18.54
CA CYS A 42 16.03 15.22 19.17
C CYS A 42 16.34 13.88 18.48
N HIS A 43 15.33 13.17 17.97
CA HIS A 43 15.48 11.83 17.41
C HIS A 43 15.36 11.84 15.88
N LYS A 44 16.43 11.41 15.20
CA LYS A 44 16.49 11.31 13.73
C LYS A 44 16.01 9.94 13.19
N ALA A 45 15.07 9.32 13.88
CA ALA A 45 14.63 7.94 13.61
C ALA A 45 13.94 7.78 12.25
N ALA A 46 13.26 8.81 11.72
CA ALA A 46 12.58 8.74 10.41
C ALA A 46 13.51 8.35 9.24
N GLN A 47 14.82 8.61 9.37
CA GLN A 47 15.79 8.29 8.33
C GLN A 47 16.42 6.91 8.51
N SER A 48 16.21 6.26 9.65
CA SER A 48 16.82 4.98 10.01
C SER A 48 16.21 3.82 9.24
N VAL A 49 17.09 2.96 8.72
CA VAL A 49 16.74 1.75 7.95
C VAL A 49 17.17 0.47 8.64
N SER A 50 17.94 0.58 9.72
CA SER A 50 18.46 -0.55 10.47
C SER A 50 18.17 -0.39 11.97
N ALA A 51 17.97 -1.53 12.63
CA ALA A 51 17.86 -1.61 14.08
C ALA A 51 19.18 -1.25 14.78
N ASP A 52 20.29 -1.29 14.03
CA ASP A 52 21.63 -0.94 14.49
C ASP A 52 21.90 0.57 14.41
N ASP A 53 21.03 1.35 13.76
CA ASP A 53 21.21 2.80 13.67
C ASP A 53 21.04 3.44 15.05
N ILE A 54 21.96 4.34 15.40
CA ILE A 54 21.90 5.10 16.64
C ILE A 54 21.02 6.33 16.43
N ASN A 55 19.74 6.21 16.78
CA ASN A 55 18.74 7.28 16.69
C ASN A 55 18.60 8.10 17.97
N MET A 56 19.64 8.12 18.81
CA MET A 56 19.67 8.87 20.06
C MET A 56 20.33 10.24 19.85
N PRO A 57 19.83 11.32 20.48
CA PRO A 57 20.45 12.63 20.41
C PRO A 57 21.86 12.60 21.02
N GLY A 58 22.77 13.36 20.41
CA GLY A 58 24.10 13.63 20.92
C GLY A 58 24.22 15.02 21.53
N HIS A 59 25.47 15.45 21.74
CA HIS A 59 25.75 16.80 22.22
C HIS A 59 25.26 17.87 21.24
N ASP A 60 25.35 17.61 19.93
CA ASP A 60 24.99 18.59 18.91
C ASP A 60 23.50 18.94 19.01
N GLU A 61 22.62 17.94 19.05
CA GLU A 61 21.17 18.16 19.21
C GLU A 61 20.82 18.87 20.53
N CYS A 62 21.44 18.47 21.64
CA CYS A 62 21.21 19.13 22.93
C CYS A 62 21.68 20.60 22.91
N SER A 63 22.79 20.87 22.22
CA SER A 63 23.44 22.19 22.19
C SER A 63 22.72 23.20 21.32
N GLU A 64 21.76 22.78 20.50
CA GLU A 64 20.89 23.69 19.76
C GLU A 64 20.05 24.56 20.70
N CYS A 65 19.68 24.03 21.87
CA CYS A 65 18.90 24.73 22.90
C CYS A 65 19.71 25.03 24.17
N HIS A 66 20.60 24.14 24.59
CA HIS A 66 21.36 24.27 25.84
C HIS A 66 22.81 24.70 25.58
N SER A 67 23.19 25.88 26.07
CA SER A 67 24.57 26.34 25.92
C SER A 67 25.53 25.56 26.84
N VAL A 68 26.39 24.75 26.24
CA VAL A 68 27.54 24.13 26.90
C VAL A 68 28.79 24.79 26.34
N SER A 69 29.46 25.65 27.11
CA SER A 69 30.58 26.46 26.60
C SER A 69 31.86 26.26 27.40
N ASN A 70 31.76 25.72 28.60
CA ASN A 70 32.87 25.56 29.53
C ASN A 70 32.95 24.10 30.01
N ALA A 71 33.35 23.19 29.12
CA ALA A 71 33.71 21.83 29.54
C ALA A 71 35.04 21.86 30.33
N PRO A 72 35.17 21.13 31.46
CA PRO A 72 34.23 20.14 32.00
C PRO A 72 33.22 20.69 33.01
N ASP A 73 33.29 21.97 33.38
CA ASP A 73 32.45 22.57 34.44
C ASP A 73 30.95 22.45 34.11
N ASP A 74 30.60 22.52 32.84
CA ASP A 74 29.22 22.41 32.34
C ASP A 74 28.76 20.96 32.12
N CYS A 75 29.63 19.94 32.23
CA CYS A 75 29.26 18.54 31.98
C CYS A 75 28.17 18.05 32.96
N GLY A 76 28.15 18.57 34.19
CA GLY A 76 27.16 18.25 35.21
C GLY A 76 25.76 18.79 34.97
N ILE A 77 25.55 19.53 33.88
CA ILE A 77 24.20 19.89 33.42
C ILE A 77 23.44 18.63 32.98
N CYS A 78 24.14 17.68 32.37
CA CYS A 78 23.54 16.47 31.81
C CYS A 78 24.06 15.19 32.47
N HIS A 79 25.37 15.10 32.72
CA HIS A 79 26.02 13.89 33.23
C HIS A 79 25.96 13.82 34.76
N ALA A 80 25.49 12.69 35.29
CA ALA A 80 25.47 12.41 36.72
C ALA A 80 26.88 12.17 37.28
N ASP A 81 27.84 11.71 36.46
CA ASP A 81 29.27 11.67 36.79
C ASP A 81 30.08 12.51 35.78
N PRO A 82 30.16 13.85 35.96
CA PRO A 82 30.90 14.74 35.06
C PRO A 82 32.39 14.41 34.94
N ALA A 83 32.96 13.69 35.91
CA ALA A 83 34.35 13.28 35.87
C ALA A 83 34.58 12.07 34.95
N ASN A 84 33.55 11.25 34.71
CA ASN A 84 33.59 10.08 33.84
C ASN A 84 32.28 9.95 33.02
N PRO A 85 32.00 10.91 32.11
CA PRO A 85 30.74 10.94 31.38
C PRO A 85 30.57 9.68 30.52
N LYS A 86 29.39 9.05 30.60
CA LYS A 86 29.01 7.84 29.86
C LYS A 86 27.79 8.09 28.98
N GLY A 87 28.02 8.09 27.68
CA GLY A 87 26.95 8.10 26.69
C GLY A 87 26.11 6.83 26.73
N ILE A 88 24.97 6.86 26.03
CA ILE A 88 24.13 5.68 25.84
C ILE A 88 24.87 4.71 24.89
N THR A 89 25.22 3.53 25.40
CA THR A 89 25.59 2.40 24.54
C THR A 89 24.30 1.68 24.13
N MET A 90 24.21 1.24 22.88
CA MET A 90 23.13 0.35 22.44
C MET A 90 23.63 -1.08 22.48
N ALA A 91 22.83 -2.00 23.04
CA ALA A 91 23.09 -3.43 22.91
C ALA A 91 22.95 -3.85 21.45
N GLU A 92 23.74 -4.83 21.02
CA GLU A 92 23.56 -5.47 19.72
C GLU A 92 22.15 -6.05 19.64
N ARG A 93 21.46 -5.77 18.53
CA ARG A 93 20.09 -6.24 18.30
C ARG A 93 20.11 -7.31 17.22
N GLU A 94 19.54 -8.47 17.51
CA GLU A 94 19.41 -9.54 16.51
C GLU A 94 18.24 -9.31 15.53
N ILE A 95 17.45 -8.25 15.72
CA ILE A 95 16.27 -7.96 14.90
C ILE A 95 16.62 -7.09 13.69
N THR A 96 16.03 -7.41 12.53
CA THR A 96 16.01 -6.49 11.38
C THR A 96 14.80 -5.59 11.50
N PHE A 97 15.02 -4.29 11.72
CA PHE A 97 13.94 -3.30 11.88
C PHE A 97 14.31 -1.99 11.19
N SER A 98 13.35 -1.36 10.52
CA SER A 98 13.53 -0.09 9.81
C SER A 98 12.51 0.93 10.31
N HIS A 99 12.96 1.97 11.02
CA HIS A 99 12.06 3.03 11.46
C HIS A 99 11.41 3.75 10.26
N ARG A 100 12.19 4.03 9.19
CA ARG A 100 11.67 4.69 7.99
C ARG A 100 10.54 3.90 7.32
N ALA A 101 10.63 2.58 7.31
CA ALA A 101 9.57 1.74 6.73
C ALA A 101 8.26 1.79 7.54
N HIS A 102 8.35 1.94 8.87
CA HIS A 102 7.18 1.98 9.75
C HIS A 102 6.60 3.39 9.96
N LEU A 103 7.44 4.42 9.86
CA LEU A 103 7.09 5.81 10.17
C LEU A 103 6.86 6.69 8.92
N GLY A 104 7.40 6.30 7.76
CA GLY A 104 7.43 7.16 6.57
C GLY A 104 8.37 8.36 6.73
N ASP A 105 8.23 9.35 5.83
CA ASP A 105 9.18 10.46 5.72
C ASP A 105 8.96 11.57 6.76
N ASN A 106 7.74 11.72 7.29
CA ASN A 106 7.36 12.83 8.18
C ASN A 106 6.48 12.35 9.35
N PRO A 107 7.00 11.51 10.26
CA PRO A 107 6.24 11.09 11.43
C PRO A 107 5.98 12.26 12.38
N THR A 108 4.85 12.18 13.08
CA THR A 108 4.49 13.03 14.22
C THR A 108 4.95 12.39 15.54
N SER A 109 4.89 13.15 16.63
CA SER A 109 5.10 12.57 17.97
C SER A 109 4.08 11.48 18.33
N ASP A 110 2.83 11.58 17.87
CA ASP A 110 1.80 10.57 18.10
C ASP A 110 2.14 9.23 17.41
N ASP A 111 2.72 9.29 16.20
CA ASP A 111 3.20 8.10 15.49
C ASP A 111 4.30 7.38 16.28
N CYS A 112 5.16 8.14 16.97
CA CYS A 112 6.20 7.59 17.83
C CYS A 112 5.60 6.93 19.09
N LEU A 113 4.60 7.58 19.69
CA LEU A 113 3.91 7.11 20.89
C LEU A 113 3.06 5.87 20.64
N SER A 114 2.69 5.58 19.39
CA SER A 114 2.00 4.33 19.04
C SER A 114 2.76 3.07 19.51
N CYS A 115 4.10 3.11 19.43
CA CYS A 115 5.01 2.05 19.87
C CYS A 115 5.70 2.36 21.21
N HIS A 116 6.08 3.62 21.44
CA HIS A 116 6.82 4.06 22.64
C HIS A 116 5.89 4.63 23.72
N GLN A 117 4.87 3.88 24.09
CA GLN A 117 3.82 4.36 25.00
C GLN A 117 4.38 4.74 26.38
N GLY A 118 3.97 5.91 26.88
CA GLY A 118 4.33 6.41 28.21
C GLY A 118 5.72 7.04 28.31
N ILE A 119 6.50 7.09 27.22
CA ILE A 119 7.80 7.76 27.22
C ILE A 119 7.65 9.27 27.45
N ASP A 120 6.55 9.87 27.00
CA ASP A 120 6.18 11.26 27.19
C ASP A 120 6.05 11.68 28.66
N GLN A 121 5.79 10.73 29.57
CA GLN A 121 5.67 10.98 31.00
C GLN A 121 6.93 10.62 31.80
N LEU A 122 7.99 10.14 31.14
CA LEU A 122 9.18 9.65 31.83
C LEU A 122 10.01 10.79 32.45
N VAL A 123 10.31 10.65 33.74
CA VAL A 123 11.01 11.66 34.56
C VAL A 123 12.37 11.23 35.11
N SER A 124 12.85 10.01 34.82
CA SER A 124 14.11 9.52 35.40
C SER A 124 14.99 8.73 34.44
N GLN A 125 16.24 8.53 34.89
CA GLN A 125 17.33 7.79 34.25
C GLN A 125 16.82 6.58 33.49
N LEU A 126 17.33 6.43 32.26
CA LEU A 126 17.04 5.37 31.29
C LEU A 126 17.42 3.99 31.85
N THR A 127 16.76 3.53 32.90
CA THR A 127 16.90 2.15 33.35
C THR A 127 15.90 1.32 32.56
N SER A 128 16.44 0.55 31.61
CA SER A 128 15.78 -0.24 30.57
C SER A 128 14.79 -1.31 31.05
N THR A 129 14.34 -1.30 32.30
CA THR A 129 13.76 -2.49 32.94
C THR A 129 12.26 -2.43 33.23
N GLU A 130 11.54 -1.34 32.94
CA GLU A 130 10.19 -1.22 33.52
C GLU A 130 9.18 -0.35 32.75
N TYR A 131 9.24 -0.33 31.41
CA TYR A 131 8.16 0.27 30.62
C TYR A 131 7.60 -0.72 29.60
N PRO A 132 6.27 -0.72 29.39
CA PRO A 132 5.59 -1.60 28.47
C PRO A 132 5.90 -1.14 27.05
N TRP A 133 7.04 -1.57 26.52
CA TRP A 133 7.21 -1.60 25.08
C TRP A 133 6.05 -2.43 24.53
N VAL A 134 5.34 -1.89 23.54
CA VAL A 134 4.50 -2.75 22.70
C VAL A 134 5.46 -3.78 22.11
N GLU A 135 5.41 -5.02 22.60
CA GLU A 135 6.30 -6.08 22.11
C GLU A 135 6.11 -6.19 20.60
N CYS A 136 7.18 -6.43 19.85
CA CYS A 136 7.09 -6.61 18.39
C CYS A 136 5.99 -7.63 18.03
N GLU A 137 5.79 -8.63 18.90
CA GLU A 137 4.75 -9.66 18.79
C GLU A 137 3.31 -9.14 18.88
N ALA A 138 3.06 -8.03 19.58
CA ALA A 138 1.75 -7.42 19.65
C ALA A 138 1.26 -6.99 18.26
N CYS A 139 2.18 -6.53 17.39
CA CYS A 139 1.90 -6.11 16.02
C CYS A 139 2.19 -7.19 14.97
N HIS A 140 3.19 -8.04 15.17
CA HIS A 140 3.61 -9.03 14.18
C HIS A 140 3.07 -10.46 14.43
N SER A 141 2.40 -10.74 15.56
CA SER A 141 2.00 -12.11 15.92
C SER A 141 0.49 -12.32 16.13
N ARG A 142 -0.35 -11.26 16.15
CA ARG A 142 -1.78 -11.40 16.50
C ARG A 142 -2.71 -10.45 15.71
N PRO A 143 -3.23 -10.89 14.54
CA PRO A 143 -4.08 -10.07 13.67
C PRO A 143 -5.28 -9.40 14.40
N ALA A 144 -5.91 -10.10 15.34
CA ALA A 144 -7.08 -9.60 16.07
C ALA A 144 -6.78 -8.46 17.06
N ILE A 145 -5.59 -8.44 17.69
CA ILE A 145 -5.23 -7.38 18.64
C ILE A 145 -4.81 -6.12 17.88
N VAL A 146 -4.01 -6.30 16.82
CA VAL A 146 -3.60 -5.21 15.92
C VAL A 146 -4.80 -4.52 15.33
N THR A 147 -5.75 -5.31 14.80
CA THR A 147 -6.95 -4.77 14.17
C THR A 147 -7.76 -3.89 15.12
N ALA A 148 -7.89 -4.27 16.40
CA ALA A 148 -8.64 -3.51 17.40
C ALA A 148 -7.90 -2.27 17.94
N LEU A 149 -6.57 -2.21 17.81
CA LEU A 149 -5.75 -1.10 18.29
C LEU A 149 -5.61 0.02 17.26
N VAL A 150 -5.52 -0.35 15.97
CA VAL A 150 -5.24 0.59 14.86
C VAL A 150 -6.49 0.99 14.07
N HIS A 151 -7.64 0.38 14.36
CA HIS A 151 -8.91 0.73 13.71
C HIS A 151 -10.01 1.08 14.73
N PRO A 152 -10.98 1.95 14.39
CA PRO A 152 -12.08 2.30 15.27
C PRO A 152 -12.98 1.08 15.59
N PRO A 153 -13.75 1.12 16.69
CA PRO A 153 -14.57 -0.02 17.14
C PRO A 153 -15.59 -0.55 16.14
N ASP A 154 -16.02 0.27 15.17
CA ASP A 154 -16.98 -0.07 14.12
C ASP A 154 -16.32 -0.42 12.76
N TRP A 155 -14.99 -0.50 12.72
CA TRP A 155 -14.21 -0.74 11.51
C TRP A 155 -14.69 -1.94 10.69
N GLY A 156 -15.09 -3.04 11.34
CA GLY A 156 -15.64 -4.21 10.66
C GLY A 156 -16.80 -3.90 9.70
N HIS A 157 -17.59 -2.86 9.97
CA HIS A 157 -18.70 -2.42 9.12
C HIS A 157 -18.34 -1.22 8.22
N ALA A 158 -17.44 -0.34 8.69
CA ALA A 158 -17.12 0.92 8.02
C ALA A 158 -15.95 0.81 7.03
N HIS A 159 -15.12 -0.23 7.12
CA HIS A 159 -13.87 -0.33 6.34
C HIS A 159 -14.10 -0.35 4.83
N LYS A 160 -15.24 -0.84 4.35
CA LYS A 160 -15.60 -0.80 2.92
C LYS A 160 -15.67 0.62 2.34
N PHE A 161 -16.08 1.59 3.17
CA PHE A 161 -16.19 2.99 2.75
C PHE A 161 -14.84 3.69 2.82
N ALA A 162 -14.03 3.36 3.83
CA ALA A 162 -12.66 3.87 3.96
C ALA A 162 -11.73 3.31 2.86
N ALA A 163 -11.91 2.05 2.46
CA ALA A 163 -11.17 1.41 1.38
C ALA A 163 -11.57 1.91 -0.03
N ALA A 164 -12.75 2.52 -0.15
CA ALA A 164 -13.26 3.11 -1.38
C ALA A 164 -12.91 4.60 -1.55
N ASP A 165 -12.29 5.22 -0.53
CA ASP A 165 -11.83 6.61 -0.57
C ASP A 165 -10.40 6.72 -1.13
N ASP A 166 -10.01 7.91 -1.60
CA ASP A 166 -8.71 8.21 -2.22
C ASP A 166 -7.52 8.07 -1.23
N GLN A 167 -7.81 7.79 0.03
CA GLN A 167 -6.83 7.65 1.11
C GLN A 167 -6.19 6.25 1.18
N ARG A 168 -6.35 5.39 0.16
CA ARG A 168 -5.77 4.03 0.13
C ARG A 168 -4.27 3.98 0.44
N GLN A 169 -3.55 5.06 0.13
CA GLN A 169 -2.13 5.25 0.40
C GLN A 169 -1.79 5.33 1.89
N SER A 170 -2.70 5.80 2.75
CA SER A 170 -2.50 5.82 4.21
C SER A 170 -2.61 4.43 4.84
N CYS A 171 -3.19 3.46 4.12
CA CYS A 171 -3.38 2.07 4.57
C CYS A 171 -2.23 1.16 4.13
N ALA A 172 -1.55 1.51 3.03
CA ALA A 172 -0.45 0.76 2.43
C ALA A 172 0.74 0.47 3.36
N PRO A 173 1.08 1.27 4.38
CA PRO A 173 2.17 0.98 5.33
C PRO A 173 1.93 -0.18 6.30
N CYS A 174 0.72 -0.71 6.36
CA CYS A 174 0.39 -1.91 7.15
C CYS A 174 -0.26 -2.99 6.28
N HIS A 175 -1.02 -2.58 5.25
CA HIS A 175 -1.65 -3.46 4.27
C HIS A 175 -0.80 -3.57 3.00
N HIS A 176 0.33 -4.26 3.10
CA HIS A 176 1.31 -4.40 2.01
C HIS A 176 1.00 -5.48 0.96
N ASN A 177 0.09 -6.41 1.27
CA ASN A 177 -0.23 -7.55 0.40
C ASN A 177 -1.70 -7.52 -0.02
N GLU A 178 -1.94 -7.71 -1.32
CA GLU A 178 -3.27 -7.75 -1.95
C GLU A 178 -4.17 -8.91 -1.46
N SER A 179 -3.65 -9.81 -0.61
CA SER A 179 -4.37 -10.97 -0.04
C SER A 179 -5.14 -10.68 1.26
N PHE A 180 -5.01 -9.49 1.85
CA PHE A 180 -5.58 -9.17 3.17
C PHE A 180 -7.10 -9.38 3.27
N CYS A 181 -7.84 -9.06 2.19
CA CYS A 181 -9.29 -9.22 2.15
C CYS A 181 -9.68 -10.70 2.30
N SER A 182 -8.99 -11.59 1.58
CA SER A 182 -9.17 -13.03 1.68
C SER A 182 -8.68 -13.57 3.02
N ASP A 183 -7.62 -13.05 3.63
CA ASP A 183 -7.10 -13.61 4.88
C ASP A 183 -8.04 -13.43 6.09
N CYS A 184 -8.85 -12.35 6.09
CA CYS A 184 -9.86 -12.10 7.14
C CYS A 184 -11.24 -12.68 6.78
N HIS A 185 -11.65 -12.67 5.51
CA HIS A 185 -12.93 -13.24 5.06
C HIS A 185 -12.88 -14.75 4.74
N ALA A 186 -11.70 -15.35 4.58
CA ALA A 186 -11.54 -16.79 4.33
C ALA A 186 -11.44 -17.64 5.60
N GLY A 187 -11.37 -17.02 6.79
CA GLY A 187 -11.24 -17.70 8.08
C GLY A 187 -12.36 -17.32 9.05
N ASP A 188 -13.43 -18.11 9.07
CA ASP A 188 -14.40 -18.28 10.16
C ASP A 188 -15.20 -17.06 10.71
N ASN A 189 -15.05 -15.84 10.21
CA ASN A 189 -15.81 -14.66 10.65
C ASN A 189 -16.93 -14.23 9.69
N LEU A 190 -17.66 -15.20 9.12
CA LEU A 190 -18.82 -14.95 8.26
C LEU A 190 -20.10 -14.81 9.11
N VAL A 191 -20.28 -13.67 9.76
CA VAL A 191 -21.63 -13.29 10.21
C VAL A 191 -22.45 -12.76 9.01
N GLU A 192 -21.79 -12.26 7.97
CA GLU A 192 -22.38 -11.90 6.68
C GLU A 192 -21.38 -12.26 5.55
N THR A 193 -21.74 -13.21 4.69
CA THR A 193 -20.99 -13.48 3.46
C THR A 193 -21.12 -12.27 2.52
N VAL A 194 -19.99 -11.76 1.99
CA VAL A 194 -19.96 -10.63 1.02
C VAL A 194 -20.80 -10.87 -0.23
N HIS A 195 -21.11 -12.14 -0.52
CA HIS A 195 -22.07 -12.58 -1.51
C HIS A 195 -22.78 -13.85 -1.02
N ASP A 196 -24.02 -14.08 -1.45
CA ASP A 196 -24.79 -15.27 -1.05
C ASP A 196 -24.10 -16.60 -1.42
N LEU A 197 -24.41 -17.69 -0.70
CA LEU A 197 -23.93 -19.05 -1.00
C LEU A 197 -24.24 -19.54 -2.43
N ASN A 198 -25.19 -18.89 -3.11
CA ASN A 198 -25.61 -19.21 -4.48
C ASN A 198 -25.15 -18.14 -5.50
N TYR A 199 -24.11 -17.37 -5.20
CA TYR A 199 -23.66 -16.26 -6.05
C TYR A 199 -23.35 -16.68 -7.50
N ARG A 200 -22.94 -17.93 -7.74
CA ARG A 200 -22.79 -18.50 -9.09
C ARG A 200 -24.03 -18.32 -9.98
N PHE A 201 -25.23 -18.22 -9.41
CA PHE A 201 -26.48 -18.06 -10.15
C PHE A 201 -26.91 -16.60 -10.35
N ASN A 202 -26.41 -15.68 -9.52
CA ASN A 202 -26.90 -14.29 -9.49
C ASN A 202 -25.83 -13.26 -9.88
N HIS A 203 -24.52 -13.61 -9.81
CA HIS A 203 -23.42 -12.68 -10.11
C HIS A 203 -23.50 -12.06 -11.52
N GLY A 204 -24.09 -12.75 -12.49
CA GLY A 204 -24.29 -12.21 -13.84
C GLY A 204 -25.30 -11.06 -13.90
N LEU A 205 -26.30 -11.04 -13.00
CA LEU A 205 -27.24 -9.92 -12.86
C LEU A 205 -26.56 -8.75 -12.15
N ASP A 206 -25.79 -9.03 -11.10
CA ASP A 206 -25.11 -8.01 -10.29
C ASP A 206 -23.99 -7.34 -11.09
N ALA A 207 -23.18 -8.13 -11.82
CA ALA A 207 -22.14 -7.62 -12.73
C ALA A 207 -22.73 -6.73 -13.83
N LYS A 208 -23.89 -7.11 -14.39
CA LYS A 208 -24.60 -6.30 -15.39
C LYS A 208 -25.26 -5.05 -14.80
N GLY A 209 -25.70 -5.14 -13.54
CA GLY A 209 -26.33 -4.04 -12.81
C GLY A 209 -25.32 -2.95 -12.39
N LYS A 210 -24.02 -3.29 -12.31
CA LYS A 210 -22.95 -2.39 -11.85
C LYS A 210 -23.23 -1.78 -10.48
N GLU A 211 -24.00 -2.48 -9.63
CA GLU A 211 -24.38 -2.00 -8.30
C GLU A 211 -23.18 -2.05 -7.32
N SER A 212 -22.18 -2.88 -7.64
CA SER A 212 -20.94 -3.03 -6.88
C SER A 212 -19.73 -2.86 -7.80
N GLN A 213 -18.69 -2.17 -7.31
CA GLN A 213 -17.39 -2.09 -8.00
C GLN A 213 -16.59 -3.37 -7.69
N CYS A 214 -16.81 -4.44 -8.46
CA CYS A 214 -16.13 -5.70 -8.20
C CYS A 214 -14.61 -5.58 -8.34
N GLN A 215 -14.11 -4.63 -9.14
CA GLN A 215 -12.68 -4.35 -9.37
C GLN A 215 -11.97 -3.88 -8.10
N SER A 216 -12.73 -3.38 -7.13
CA SER A 216 -12.18 -3.01 -5.83
C SER A 216 -11.69 -4.22 -5.04
N CYS A 217 -12.08 -5.45 -5.43
CA CYS A 217 -11.74 -6.70 -4.74
C CYS A 217 -11.33 -7.86 -5.68
N HIS A 218 -11.75 -7.87 -6.94
CA HIS A 218 -11.51 -8.94 -7.93
C HIS A 218 -10.84 -8.36 -9.18
N ASP A 219 -9.73 -8.95 -9.61
CA ASP A 219 -9.17 -8.71 -10.93
C ASP A 219 -10.03 -9.42 -11.98
N PHE A 220 -10.70 -8.66 -12.85
CA PHE A 220 -11.66 -9.22 -13.80
C PHE A 220 -11.00 -10.15 -14.84
N GLU A 221 -9.79 -9.84 -15.28
CA GLU A 221 -9.13 -10.60 -16.34
C GLU A 221 -8.80 -12.02 -15.89
N THR A 222 -8.26 -12.14 -14.68
CA THR A 222 -7.89 -13.43 -14.09
C THR A 222 -9.09 -14.11 -13.42
N PHE A 223 -9.84 -13.40 -12.58
CA PHE A 223 -10.93 -14.01 -11.81
C PHE A 223 -12.12 -14.44 -12.67
N CYS A 224 -12.62 -13.55 -13.55
CA CYS A 224 -13.75 -13.89 -14.41
C CYS A 224 -13.31 -14.87 -15.48
N GLY A 225 -12.17 -14.61 -16.13
CA GLY A 225 -11.60 -15.47 -17.16
C GLY A 225 -11.38 -16.89 -16.66
N ASP A 226 -10.65 -17.10 -15.56
CA ASP A 226 -10.26 -18.42 -15.10
C ASP A 226 -11.46 -19.29 -14.71
N CYS A 227 -12.43 -18.74 -13.97
CA CYS A 227 -13.62 -19.49 -13.56
C CYS A 227 -14.50 -19.84 -14.78
N HIS A 228 -14.76 -18.88 -15.66
CA HIS A 228 -15.56 -19.10 -16.86
C HIS A 228 -14.89 -20.05 -17.85
N ASN A 229 -13.55 -20.03 -17.94
CA ASN A 229 -12.77 -20.98 -18.73
C ASN A 229 -12.72 -22.38 -18.10
N GLN A 230 -12.53 -22.47 -16.78
CA GLN A 230 -12.46 -23.75 -16.04
C GLN A 230 -13.80 -24.49 -16.05
N GLU A 231 -14.90 -23.75 -15.90
CA GLU A 231 -16.25 -24.31 -15.87
C GLU A 231 -16.87 -24.42 -17.28
N ASP A 232 -16.13 -24.04 -18.33
CA ASP A 232 -16.56 -24.06 -19.74
C ASP A 232 -17.90 -23.32 -19.96
N VAL A 233 -18.03 -22.15 -19.33
CA VAL A 233 -19.22 -21.31 -19.39
C VAL A 233 -18.84 -19.90 -19.80
N ILE A 234 -19.36 -19.41 -20.92
CA ILE A 234 -19.16 -18.03 -21.37
C ILE A 234 -20.45 -17.21 -21.23
N PRO A 235 -20.38 -15.86 -21.20
CA PRO A 235 -21.59 -15.05 -21.11
C PRO A 235 -22.62 -15.41 -22.19
N LEU A 236 -23.89 -15.46 -21.80
CA LEU A 236 -25.03 -15.83 -22.66
C LEU A 236 -25.05 -15.09 -24.02
N SER A 237 -24.52 -13.86 -24.07
CA SER A 237 -24.35 -13.06 -25.29
C SER A 237 -23.62 -13.81 -26.41
N HIS A 238 -22.67 -14.69 -26.08
CA HIS A 238 -21.85 -15.43 -27.05
C HIS A 238 -22.59 -16.58 -27.74
N PHE A 239 -23.71 -17.05 -27.16
CA PHE A 239 -24.51 -18.14 -27.71
C PHE A 239 -25.59 -17.66 -28.68
N TYR A 240 -25.83 -16.35 -28.78
CA TYR A 240 -26.82 -15.82 -29.70
C TYR A 240 -26.19 -15.42 -31.06
N GLN A 241 -26.76 -15.95 -32.15
CA GLN A 241 -26.37 -15.62 -33.53
C GLN A 241 -26.43 -14.11 -33.86
N VAL A 242 -27.20 -13.34 -33.08
CA VAL A 242 -27.28 -11.88 -33.23
C VAL A 242 -25.99 -11.18 -32.80
N TRP A 243 -25.10 -11.82 -32.07
CA TRP A 243 -23.88 -11.18 -31.58
C TRP A 243 -22.64 -11.52 -32.42
N ASN A 244 -22.76 -12.40 -33.43
CA ASN A 244 -21.65 -12.73 -34.31
C ASN A 244 -21.27 -11.51 -35.18
N PRO A 245 -20.08 -10.91 -34.98
CA PRO A 245 -19.68 -9.69 -35.67
C PRO A 245 -19.53 -9.88 -37.18
N ARG A 246 -19.34 -11.13 -37.66
CA ARG A 246 -19.24 -11.44 -39.10
C ARG A 246 -20.58 -11.53 -39.81
N THR A 247 -21.68 -11.76 -39.10
CA THR A 247 -23.02 -11.96 -39.70
C THR A 247 -24.03 -10.91 -39.28
N ASN A 248 -23.84 -10.24 -38.14
CA ASN A 248 -24.71 -9.18 -37.66
C ASN A 248 -23.93 -8.11 -36.86
N PRO A 249 -23.14 -7.26 -37.54
CA PRO A 249 -22.22 -6.32 -36.89
C PRO A 249 -22.92 -5.22 -36.07
N GLY A 250 -24.15 -4.83 -36.44
CA GLY A 250 -24.87 -3.72 -35.78
C GLY A 250 -25.20 -4.00 -34.32
N THR A 251 -25.65 -5.21 -34.01
CA THR A 251 -26.01 -5.62 -32.64
C THR A 251 -24.78 -5.79 -31.76
N HIS A 252 -23.70 -6.39 -32.25
CA HIS A 252 -22.43 -6.48 -31.52
C HIS A 252 -21.90 -5.08 -31.14
N ALA A 253 -21.86 -4.17 -32.10
CA ALA A 253 -21.45 -2.78 -31.89
C ALA A 253 -22.37 -2.03 -30.89
N ASP A 254 -23.67 -2.27 -30.93
CA ASP A 254 -24.63 -1.66 -29.99
C ASP A 254 -24.45 -2.14 -28.55
N PHE A 255 -24.02 -3.39 -28.33
CA PHE A 255 -23.67 -3.89 -27.01
C PHE A 255 -22.35 -3.30 -26.51
N ALA A 256 -21.31 -3.31 -27.36
CA ALA A 256 -20.02 -2.73 -27.04
C ALA A 256 -20.12 -1.23 -26.69
N ARG A 257 -20.89 -0.45 -27.44
CA ARG A 257 -21.13 0.98 -27.16
C ARG A 257 -21.83 1.25 -25.83
N LYS A 258 -22.62 0.30 -25.33
CA LYS A 258 -23.38 0.45 -24.08
C LYS A 258 -22.58 -0.02 -22.87
N ASP A 259 -21.68 -0.97 -23.07
CA ASP A 259 -20.95 -1.61 -21.98
C ASP A 259 -19.64 -2.28 -22.44
N ILE A 260 -18.67 -1.48 -22.88
CA ILE A 260 -17.37 -1.97 -23.36
C ILE A 260 -16.55 -2.61 -22.22
N GLU A 261 -16.69 -2.09 -21.00
CA GLU A 261 -16.00 -2.55 -19.79
C GLU A 261 -16.22 -4.04 -19.51
N SER A 262 -17.48 -4.50 -19.61
CA SER A 262 -17.86 -5.91 -19.44
C SER A 262 -17.35 -6.83 -20.55
N CYS A 263 -16.86 -6.27 -21.65
CA CYS A 263 -16.26 -7.01 -22.74
C CYS A 263 -14.74 -7.06 -22.55
N ALA A 264 -14.12 -5.91 -22.26
CA ALA A 264 -12.70 -5.77 -21.96
C ALA A 264 -12.27 -6.67 -20.80
N SER A 265 -13.14 -6.85 -19.80
CA SER A 265 -12.93 -7.73 -18.64
C SER A 265 -12.50 -9.17 -18.97
N CYS A 266 -12.75 -9.67 -20.18
CA CYS A 266 -12.26 -10.98 -20.63
C CYS A 266 -11.52 -10.91 -21.98
N HIS A 267 -11.52 -9.77 -22.66
CA HIS A 267 -10.97 -9.61 -24.01
C HIS A 267 -9.78 -8.64 -24.11
N ASP A 268 -9.15 -8.24 -23.00
CA ASP A 268 -8.05 -7.25 -22.97
C ASP A 268 -6.62 -7.82 -23.14
N ASP A 269 -6.46 -9.04 -23.69
CA ASP A 269 -5.11 -9.58 -23.92
C ASP A 269 -4.27 -8.75 -24.91
N GLN A 270 -2.98 -9.07 -25.06
CA GLN A 270 -1.95 -8.38 -25.89
C GLN A 270 -2.37 -8.06 -27.34
N SER A 271 -3.54 -8.51 -27.75
CA SER A 271 -4.18 -8.24 -29.00
C SER A 271 -5.55 -7.59 -28.76
N PHE A 272 -5.52 -6.25 -28.67
CA PHE A 272 -6.65 -5.31 -28.57
C PHE A 272 -7.98 -5.90 -29.07
N THR A 273 -8.95 -6.00 -28.15
CA THR A 273 -10.27 -6.67 -28.27
C THR A 273 -10.93 -6.48 -29.64
N CYS A 274 -10.88 -5.27 -30.21
CA CYS A 274 -11.61 -4.96 -31.43
C CYS A 274 -10.75 -5.03 -32.70
N GLY A 275 -9.41 -4.90 -32.61
CA GLY A 275 -8.50 -4.78 -33.77
C GLY A 275 -7.78 -6.06 -34.14
N GLN A 276 -8.29 -7.18 -33.65
CA GLN A 276 -7.92 -8.50 -34.12
C GLN A 276 -8.15 -8.61 -35.62
N SER A 277 -7.16 -9.16 -36.33
CA SER A 277 -7.24 -9.34 -37.77
C SER A 277 -8.47 -10.18 -38.14
N GLY A 278 -9.49 -9.54 -38.73
CA GLY A 278 -10.74 -10.18 -39.14
C GLY A 278 -12.02 -9.67 -38.46
N CYS A 279 -11.92 -8.73 -37.51
CA CYS A 279 -13.04 -7.98 -36.93
C CYS A 279 -12.96 -6.51 -37.37
N HIS A 280 -12.20 -5.66 -36.66
CA HIS A 280 -11.76 -4.35 -37.15
C HIS A 280 -10.30 -4.41 -37.56
N GLY A 281 -9.93 -3.70 -38.62
CA GLY A 281 -8.55 -3.74 -39.11
C GLY A 281 -8.26 -2.76 -40.23
N ASP A 282 -7.05 -2.23 -40.19
CA ASP A 282 -6.55 -1.21 -41.10
C ASP A 282 -6.16 -1.82 -42.44
N ARG A 283 -7.16 -2.01 -43.32
CA ARG A 283 -6.99 -2.64 -44.64
C ARG A 283 -6.09 -1.84 -45.59
N ASP A 284 -5.85 -0.57 -45.28
CA ASP A 284 -4.93 0.32 -45.99
C ASP A 284 -3.48 0.20 -45.49
N GLY A 285 -3.24 -0.58 -44.43
CA GLY A 285 -1.94 -0.77 -43.81
C GLY A 285 -1.54 0.36 -42.83
N ILE A 286 -2.44 1.29 -42.51
CA ILE A 286 -2.18 2.42 -41.61
C ILE A 286 -2.93 2.21 -40.30
N ARG A 287 -2.18 1.94 -39.22
CA ARG A 287 -2.75 1.64 -37.90
C ARG A 287 -3.73 2.73 -37.42
N GLY A 288 -4.96 2.34 -37.07
CA GLY A 288 -5.98 3.20 -36.48
C GLY A 288 -6.71 4.10 -37.48
N THR A 289 -7.02 3.57 -38.67
CA THR A 289 -7.74 4.27 -39.74
C THR A 289 -9.03 3.58 -40.17
N ASP A 290 -9.38 2.43 -39.58
CA ASP A 290 -10.63 1.72 -39.85
C ASP A 290 -11.87 2.59 -39.54
N PRO A 291 -12.63 3.04 -40.56
CA PRO A 291 -13.78 3.91 -40.38
C PRO A 291 -15.01 3.19 -39.80
N ASP A 292 -14.97 1.85 -39.68
CA ASP A 292 -16.07 1.06 -39.12
C ASP A 292 -16.05 1.04 -37.57
N ILE A 293 -14.99 1.55 -36.93
CA ILE A 293 -14.84 1.60 -35.45
C ILE A 293 -15.66 2.74 -34.83
N HIS A 294 -15.51 3.96 -35.36
CA HIS A 294 -16.27 5.14 -34.94
C HIS A 294 -16.49 6.10 -36.12
N PRO A 295 -17.52 6.98 -36.08
CA PRO A 295 -17.77 7.95 -37.15
C PRO A 295 -16.55 8.83 -37.47
N SER A 296 -16.53 9.39 -38.69
CA SER A 296 -15.67 10.54 -38.97
C SER A 296 -16.01 11.66 -37.97
N ASP A 297 -14.98 12.33 -37.47
CA ASP A 297 -15.10 13.45 -36.51
C ASP A 297 -15.39 13.02 -35.05
N PHE A 298 -15.25 11.74 -34.72
CA PHE A 298 -15.39 11.28 -33.33
C PHE A 298 -14.40 11.98 -32.39
N MET A 299 -14.94 12.75 -31.45
CA MET A 299 -14.20 13.54 -30.44
C MET A 299 -13.23 14.58 -31.03
N ASP A 300 -13.40 14.99 -32.29
CA ASP A 300 -12.51 15.93 -32.99
C ASP A 300 -12.43 17.33 -32.35
N SER A 301 -13.49 17.71 -31.65
CA SER A 301 -13.74 19.01 -31.04
C SER A 301 -13.56 18.99 -29.52
N GLU A 302 -13.21 17.83 -28.95
CA GLU A 302 -13.05 17.63 -27.53
C GLU A 302 -11.57 17.63 -27.15
N LYS A 303 -11.20 18.36 -26.08
CA LYS A 303 -9.85 18.26 -25.51
C LYS A 303 -9.84 17.20 -24.40
N GLY A 304 -9.64 15.94 -24.77
CA GLY A 304 -9.64 14.84 -23.81
C GLY A 304 -8.29 14.45 -23.22
N PRO A 305 -8.27 13.43 -22.34
CA PRO A 305 -7.13 13.06 -21.50
C PRO A 305 -5.88 12.57 -22.26
N TRP A 306 -6.04 12.16 -23.52
CA TRP A 306 -4.96 11.70 -24.41
C TRP A 306 -3.88 12.76 -24.70
N HIS A 307 -4.05 14.01 -24.28
CA HIS A 307 -3.00 15.04 -24.33
C HIS A 307 -1.93 14.85 -23.25
N ASP A 308 -2.35 14.33 -22.10
CA ASP A 308 -1.52 14.25 -20.89
C ASP A 308 -1.23 12.79 -20.51
N ASP A 309 -1.98 11.84 -21.08
CA ASP A 309 -1.85 10.41 -20.85
C ASP A 309 -1.48 9.66 -22.15
N PRO A 310 -0.20 9.27 -22.35
CA PRO A 310 0.24 8.50 -23.51
C PRO A 310 -0.23 7.04 -23.50
N GLU A 311 -0.77 6.55 -22.39
CA GLU A 311 -1.33 5.21 -22.23
C GLU A 311 -2.85 5.20 -22.42
N PHE A 312 -3.44 6.36 -22.73
CA PHE A 312 -4.87 6.48 -22.96
C PHE A 312 -5.37 5.51 -24.04
N GLU A 313 -6.58 4.96 -23.84
CA GLU A 313 -7.14 3.85 -24.60
C GLU A 313 -7.18 4.10 -26.13
N CYS A 314 -7.31 5.36 -26.57
CA CYS A 314 -7.21 5.74 -27.98
C CYS A 314 -5.90 5.28 -28.65
N PHE A 315 -4.80 5.25 -27.90
CA PHE A 315 -3.47 4.85 -28.39
C PHE A 315 -3.31 3.33 -28.50
N ARG A 316 -4.28 2.54 -28.02
CA ARG A 316 -4.36 1.11 -28.37
C ARG A 316 -4.69 0.91 -29.85
N CYS A 317 -5.44 1.83 -30.45
CA CYS A 317 -5.75 1.79 -31.89
C CYS A 317 -4.87 2.75 -32.69
N HIS A 318 -4.67 3.97 -32.21
CA HIS A 318 -3.96 5.00 -32.93
C HIS A 318 -2.47 5.07 -32.58
N THR A 319 -1.65 5.52 -33.52
CA THR A 319 -0.25 5.82 -33.21
C THR A 319 -0.13 7.21 -32.57
N ASN A 320 0.35 7.27 -31.32
CA ASN A 320 0.77 8.53 -30.73
C ASN A 320 2.06 9.03 -31.39
N THR A 321 2.03 10.20 -32.03
CA THR A 321 3.20 10.84 -32.63
C THR A 321 3.74 11.99 -31.79
N ASN A 322 3.02 12.41 -30.74
CA ASN A 322 3.28 13.62 -29.95
C ASN A 322 3.54 14.87 -30.82
N ARG A 323 3.00 14.90 -32.05
CA ARG A 323 3.23 15.97 -33.02
C ARG A 323 1.94 16.32 -33.73
N ALA A 324 1.49 17.56 -33.50
CA ALA A 324 0.34 18.13 -34.18
C ALA A 324 0.44 18.01 -35.71
N GLY A 325 -0.69 17.79 -36.38
CA GLY A 325 -0.76 17.63 -37.83
C GLY A 325 -0.29 16.26 -38.36
N THR A 326 -0.02 15.28 -37.49
CA THR A 326 0.46 13.95 -37.92
C THR A 326 -0.33 12.81 -37.28
N ARG A 327 -0.74 11.84 -38.09
CA ARG A 327 -1.53 10.66 -37.67
C ARG A 327 -2.70 11.06 -36.76
N PHE A 328 -2.80 10.49 -35.57
CA PHE A 328 -3.85 10.76 -34.60
C PHE A 328 -4.02 12.26 -34.31
N CYS A 329 -2.92 12.95 -34.03
CA CYS A 329 -2.93 14.38 -33.73
C CYS A 329 -3.29 15.24 -34.95
N GLY A 330 -3.24 14.69 -36.16
CA GLY A 330 -3.63 15.36 -37.40
C GLY A 330 -5.14 15.39 -37.64
N TYR A 331 -5.93 14.58 -36.92
CA TYR A 331 -7.39 14.63 -37.01
C TYR A 331 -7.96 15.89 -36.35
N CYS A 332 -7.30 16.37 -35.28
CA CYS A 332 -7.71 17.56 -34.54
C CYS A 332 -6.90 18.80 -34.91
N HIS A 333 -5.62 18.65 -35.26
CA HIS A 333 -4.73 19.77 -35.56
C HIS A 333 -4.34 19.82 -37.04
N GLY A 334 -4.40 21.01 -37.64
CA GLY A 334 -3.90 21.22 -39.00
C GLY A 334 -2.39 20.97 -39.12
N GLU A 335 -1.84 20.95 -40.34
CA GLU A 335 -0.40 20.77 -40.60
C GLU A 335 0.51 21.78 -39.85
N ASN A 336 -0.06 22.89 -39.39
CA ASN A 336 0.62 23.96 -38.64
C ASN A 336 0.41 23.91 -37.12
N GLY A 337 -0.33 22.92 -36.60
CA GLY A 337 -0.57 22.76 -35.16
C GLY A 337 -1.57 23.73 -34.53
N GLU A 338 -2.46 24.31 -35.34
CA GLU A 338 -3.66 25.03 -34.88
C GLU A 338 -4.80 24.07 -34.60
#